data_AF-A0A0G0ATU6-F1
#
_entry.id   AF-A0A0G0ATU6-F1
#
_cell.length_a   1.000
_cell.length_b   1.000
_cell.length_c   1.000
_cell.angle_alpha   90.00
_cell.angle_beta   90.00
_cell.angle_gamma   90.00
#
_symmetry.space_group_name_H-M   'P 1'
#
loop_
_entity.id
_entity.type
_entity.pdbx_description
1 polymer ?
#
loop_
_entity_poly.entity_id
_entity_poly.type
_entity_poly.pdbx_seq_one_letter_code
_entity_poly.pdbx_strand_id
1 'polypeptide(L)'
;LDISKMSIDFRFMASGPKGGIGEISFKELQPGSSIMPGKVNPVIAETMNQTYYLVSGKNLGIHQAAEASQLELGVMLPIIADSLITILKVVDTALKLFADRGIKNIVVNRERCLEHLEKSTAYSTLLTPRLGYDAVSKVVKESVATGRTMREIILEKKLLTEAELEKLLIIYE
;
A
#
# COMPACT_ATOMS: atom_id res chain seq x y z
N LEU A 1 3.82 13.48 4.97
CA LEU A 1 3.67 12.12 5.54
C LEU A 1 2.98 11.21 4.53
N ASP A 2 1.89 11.68 3.95
CA ASP A 2 0.97 10.90 3.11
C ASP A 2 1.62 10.27 1.86
N ILE A 3 2.40 11.03 1.09
CA ILE A 3 3.04 10.50 -0.14
C ILE A 3 4.03 9.36 0.14
N SER A 4 4.73 9.41 1.29
CA SER A 4 5.73 8.39 1.61
C SER A 4 5.06 7.09 2.03
N LYS A 5 4.06 7.18 2.92
CA LYS A 5 3.29 6.02 3.37
C LYS A 5 2.60 5.33 2.19
N MET A 6 1.89 6.10 1.36
CA MET A 6 1.25 5.58 0.16
C MET A 6 2.23 4.85 -0.75
N SER A 7 3.42 5.41 -0.96
CA SER A 7 4.44 4.79 -1.81
C SER A 7 5.04 3.53 -1.18
N ILE A 8 5.18 3.48 0.15
CA ILE A 8 5.61 2.29 0.87
C ILE A 8 4.57 1.18 0.72
N ASP A 9 3.28 1.49 0.91
CA ASP A 9 2.21 0.51 0.74
C ASP A 9 2.21 -0.07 -0.68
N PHE A 10 2.30 0.79 -1.69
CA PHE A 10 2.35 0.35 -3.08
C PHE A 10 3.55 -0.56 -3.35
N ARG A 11 4.73 -0.20 -2.84
CA ARG A 11 5.93 -1.06 -2.96
C ARG A 11 5.75 -2.39 -2.25
N PHE A 12 5.09 -2.39 -1.09
CA PHE A 12 4.87 -3.59 -0.30
C PHE A 12 3.86 -4.52 -0.98
N MET A 13 2.72 -3.98 -1.43
CA MET A 13 1.73 -4.73 -2.21
C MET A 13 2.30 -5.25 -3.54
N ALA A 14 3.25 -4.52 -4.14
CA ALA A 14 3.96 -4.93 -5.36
C ALA A 14 5.16 -5.86 -5.12
N SER A 15 5.47 -6.23 -3.87
CA SER A 15 6.59 -7.13 -3.59
C SER A 15 6.34 -8.51 -4.19
N GLY A 16 7.34 -9.10 -4.86
CA GLY A 16 7.14 -10.35 -5.60
C GLY A 16 8.23 -10.61 -6.65
N PRO A 17 7.94 -11.40 -7.70
CA PRO A 17 6.62 -11.94 -8.06
C PRO A 17 6.21 -13.21 -7.29
N LYS A 18 7.15 -13.98 -6.73
CA LYS A 18 6.85 -15.24 -6.02
C LYS A 18 7.13 -15.21 -4.52
N GLY A 19 8.08 -14.38 -4.07
CA GLY A 19 8.51 -14.30 -2.68
C GLY A 19 7.90 -13.15 -1.87
N GLY A 20 6.82 -12.53 -2.35
CA GLY A 20 6.21 -11.36 -1.72
C GLY A 20 4.68 -11.41 -1.72
N ILE A 21 4.07 -10.24 -1.46
CA ILE A 21 2.62 -10.06 -1.42
C ILE A 21 2.01 -10.23 -2.82
N GLY A 22 2.45 -9.43 -3.80
CA GLY A 22 2.09 -9.61 -5.21
C GLY A 22 0.62 -9.30 -5.56
N GLU A 23 -0.07 -8.50 -4.75
CA GLU A 23 -1.46 -8.09 -4.99
C GLU A 23 -1.57 -7.13 -6.17
N ILE A 24 -0.52 -6.33 -6.40
CA ILE A 24 -0.44 -5.43 -7.54
C ILE A 24 0.91 -5.58 -8.23
N SER A 25 1.02 -5.03 -9.43
CA SER A 25 2.29 -4.84 -10.12
C SER A 25 2.31 -3.48 -10.82
N PHE A 26 3.52 -2.94 -10.97
CA PHE A 26 3.76 -1.76 -11.78
C PHE A 26 4.20 -2.17 -13.17
N LYS A 27 3.77 -1.41 -14.18
CA LYS A 27 4.36 -1.50 -15.52
C LYS A 27 5.87 -1.25 -15.45
N GLU A 28 6.64 -2.04 -16.18
CA GLU A 28 8.08 -1.86 -16.30
C GLU A 28 8.39 -0.52 -16.98
N LEU A 29 9.09 0.37 -16.25
CA LEU A 29 9.57 1.65 -16.77
C LEU A 29 11.02 1.57 -17.25
N GLN A 30 11.79 0.64 -16.69
CA GLN A 30 13.20 0.39 -16.97
C GLN A 30 13.61 -0.99 -16.43
N PRO A 31 14.69 -1.59 -16.93
CA PRO A 31 15.28 -2.80 -16.33
C PRO A 31 15.63 -2.55 -14.86
N GLY A 32 15.20 -3.45 -13.97
CA GLY A 32 15.40 -3.32 -12.52
C GLY A 32 16.74 -3.85 -12.02
N SER A 33 17.53 -4.53 -12.85
CA SER A 33 18.88 -5.00 -12.52
C SER A 33 19.66 -5.31 -13.78
N SER A 34 20.96 -5.03 -13.76
CA SER A 34 21.90 -5.43 -14.82
C SER A 34 22.23 -6.93 -14.82
N ILE A 35 22.03 -7.63 -13.70
CA ILE A 35 22.44 -9.03 -13.51
C ILE A 35 21.29 -10.01 -13.29
N MET A 36 20.08 -9.52 -12.98
CA MET A 36 18.89 -10.34 -12.78
C MET A 36 17.92 -10.12 -13.95
N PRO A 37 17.93 -10.98 -14.98
CA PRO A 37 17.05 -10.86 -16.13
C PRO A 37 15.57 -10.81 -15.72
N GLY A 38 14.83 -9.87 -16.30
CA GLY A 38 13.39 -9.71 -16.06
C GLY A 38 13.00 -9.15 -14.69
N LYS A 39 13.96 -8.72 -13.86
CA LYS A 39 13.64 -8.05 -12.60
C LYS A 39 13.11 -6.65 -12.87
N VAL A 40 11.91 -6.36 -12.37
CA VAL A 40 11.26 -5.05 -12.42
C VAL A 40 11.13 -4.50 -11.00
N ASN A 41 11.51 -3.24 -10.79
CA ASN A 41 11.36 -2.56 -9.51
C ASN A 41 10.26 -1.48 -9.60
N PRO A 42 9.56 -1.19 -8.50
CA PRO A 42 8.58 -0.09 -8.41
C PRO A 42 9.29 1.28 -8.29
N VAL A 43 10.20 1.59 -9.22
CA VAL A 43 11.10 2.76 -9.16
C VAL A 43 10.36 4.09 -9.02
N ILE A 44 9.15 4.18 -9.60
CA ILE A 44 8.34 5.39 -9.51
C ILE A 44 7.81 5.65 -8.10
N ALA A 45 7.46 4.60 -7.35
CA ALA A 45 7.10 4.71 -5.94
C ALA A 45 8.33 5.00 -5.07
N GLU A 46 9.50 4.45 -5.42
CA GLU A 46 10.77 4.77 -4.77
C GLU A 46 11.13 6.26 -4.94
N THR A 47 10.89 6.85 -6.12
CA THR A 47 11.05 8.29 -6.36
C THR A 47 10.20 9.13 -5.42
N MET A 48 8.96 8.70 -5.12
CA MET A 48 8.09 9.42 -4.19
C MET A 48 8.60 9.37 -2.75
N ASN A 49 9.17 8.24 -2.31
CA ASN A 49 9.83 8.17 -1.00
C ASN A 49 11.05 9.11 -0.94
N GLN A 50 11.90 9.10 -1.96
CA GLN A 50 13.07 10.00 -2.03
C GLN A 50 12.65 11.47 -2.03
N THR A 51 11.60 11.81 -2.79
CA THR A 51 11.02 13.15 -2.82
C THR A 51 10.54 13.58 -1.43
N TYR A 52 9.84 12.70 -0.71
CA TYR A 52 9.42 12.98 0.66
C TYR A 52 10.60 13.26 1.59
N TYR A 53 11.67 12.46 1.54
CA TYR A 53 12.84 12.66 2.41
C TYR A 53 13.57 13.96 2.08
N LEU A 54 13.69 14.32 0.79
CA LEU A 54 14.23 15.62 0.37
C LEU A 54 13.40 16.79 0.94
N VAL A 55 12.08 16.73 0.80
CA VAL A 55 11.17 17.76 1.33
C VAL A 55 11.29 17.84 2.85
N SER A 56 11.35 16.70 3.55
CA SER A 56 11.47 16.66 5.00
C SER A 56 12.75 17.34 5.48
N GLY A 57 13.89 17.07 4.83
CA GLY A 57 15.16 17.72 5.15
C GLY A 57 15.12 19.23 4.90
N LYS A 58 14.61 19.66 3.75
CA LYS A 58 14.46 21.09 3.44
C LYS A 58 13.52 21.80 4.40
N ASN A 59 12.42 21.16 4.81
CA ASN A 59 11.49 21.72 5.77
C ASN A 59 12.12 21.93 7.15
N LEU A 60 12.97 20.99 7.59
CA LEU A 60 13.75 21.18 8.82
C LEU A 60 14.70 22.37 8.70
N GLY A 61 15.38 22.52 7.56
CA GLY A 61 16.23 23.68 7.28
C GLY A 61 15.46 25.01 7.30
N ILE A 62 14.25 25.04 6.72
CA ILE A 62 13.35 26.20 6.79
C ILE A 62 12.99 26.52 8.23
N HIS A 63 12.65 25.51 9.04
CA HIS A 63 12.29 25.69 10.44
C HIS A 63 13.43 26.34 11.24
N GLN A 64 14.66 25.82 11.10
CA GLN A 64 15.84 26.37 11.76
C GLN A 64 16.17 27.80 11.27
N ALA A 65 16.06 28.05 9.96
CA ALA A 65 16.30 29.36 9.38
C ALA A 65 15.29 30.41 9.87
N ALA A 66 14.02 30.01 10.03
CA ALA A 66 12.97 30.90 10.54
C ALA A 66 13.18 31.23 12.03
N GLU A 67 13.55 30.24 12.84
CA GLU A 67 13.84 30.41 14.27
C GLU A 67 14.98 31.40 14.52
N ALA A 68 16.02 31.40 13.68
CA ALA A 68 17.17 32.30 13.78
C ALA A 68 16.89 33.79 13.46
N SER A 69 15.63 34.21 13.37
CA SER A 69 15.26 35.61 13.14
C SER A 69 15.56 36.46 14.37
N GLN A 70 16.03 37.70 14.17
CA GLN A 70 16.48 38.57 15.27
C GLN A 70 15.81 39.94 15.20
N LEU A 71 15.16 40.32 16.31
CA LEU A 71 14.51 41.63 16.50
C LEU A 71 13.61 42.00 15.31
N GLU A 72 13.92 43.09 14.60
CA GLU A 72 13.09 43.62 13.52
C GLU A 72 13.26 42.89 12.18
N LEU A 73 14.25 42.00 12.00
CA LEU A 73 14.56 41.42 10.68
C LEU A 73 15.05 39.96 10.72
N GLY A 74 14.37 39.09 9.97
CA GLY A 74 14.84 37.74 9.65
C GLY A 74 15.74 37.75 8.41
N VAL A 75 17.06 37.64 8.60
CA VAL A 75 18.04 37.68 7.49
C VAL A 75 18.17 36.37 6.71
N MET A 76 17.57 35.28 7.20
CA MET A 76 17.64 33.95 6.58
C MET A 76 16.62 33.73 5.45
N LEU A 77 15.87 34.76 5.04
CA LEU A 77 14.88 34.68 3.97
C LEU A 77 15.38 34.06 2.65
N PRO A 78 16.63 34.29 2.18
CA PRO A 78 17.11 33.67 0.95
C PRO A 78 17.10 32.14 0.97
N ILE A 79 17.56 31.51 2.07
CA ILE A 79 17.60 30.04 2.17
C ILE A 79 16.19 29.44 2.36
N ILE A 80 15.30 30.18 3.03
CA ILE A 80 13.89 29.81 3.16
C ILE A 80 13.22 29.81 1.78
N ALA A 81 13.40 30.89 1.01
CA ALA A 81 12.81 31.03 -0.32
C ALA A 81 13.32 29.97 -1.29
N ASP A 82 14.64 29.73 -1.35
CA ASP A 82 15.23 28.68 -2.20
C ASP A 82 14.67 27.29 -1.84
N SER A 83 14.62 26.97 -0.55
CA SER A 83 14.11 25.69 -0.07
C SER A 83 12.64 25.49 -0.44
N LEU A 84 11.80 26.52 -0.24
CA LEU A 84 10.38 26.46 -0.54
C LEU A 84 10.14 26.31 -2.06
N ILE A 85 10.80 27.12 -2.89
CA ILE A 85 10.69 27.04 -4.35
C ILE A 85 11.13 25.65 -4.85
N THR A 86 12.22 25.11 -4.29
CA THR A 86 12.70 23.77 -4.64
C THR A 86 11.70 22.69 -4.27
N ILE A 87 11.13 22.74 -3.05
CA ILE A 87 10.10 21.81 -2.60
C ILE A 87 8.93 21.81 -3.58
N LEU A 88 8.39 22.99 -3.91
CA LEU A 88 7.23 23.13 -4.79
C LEU A 88 7.49 22.52 -6.17
N LYS A 89 8.64 22.82 -6.79
CA LYS A 89 9.00 22.30 -8.12
C LYS A 89 9.15 20.78 -8.13
N VAL A 90 9.87 20.23 -7.15
CA VAL A 90 10.12 18.78 -7.10
C VAL A 90 8.84 18.01 -6.80
N VAL A 91 8.02 18.49 -5.86
CA VAL A 91 6.74 17.84 -5.50
C VAL A 91 5.77 17.87 -6.68
N ASP A 92 5.59 19.02 -7.35
CA ASP A 92 4.72 19.12 -8.53
C ASP A 92 5.12 18.13 -9.62
N THR A 93 6.42 18.07 -9.94
CA THR A 93 6.96 17.15 -10.95
C THR A 93 6.77 15.69 -10.54
N ALA A 94 7.10 15.36 -9.29
CA ALA A 94 7.02 13.99 -8.78
C ALA A 94 5.57 13.48 -8.73
N LEU A 95 4.62 14.31 -8.27
CA LEU A 95 3.21 13.94 -8.21
C LEU A 95 2.62 13.68 -9.61
N LYS A 96 2.91 14.56 -10.59
CA LYS A 96 2.48 14.36 -11.98
C LYS A 96 3.05 13.06 -12.54
N LEU A 97 4.35 12.83 -12.36
CA LEU A 97 5.03 11.64 -12.84
C LEU A 97 4.46 10.37 -12.18
N PHE A 98 4.20 10.39 -10.88
CA PHE A 98 3.66 9.24 -10.15
C PHE A 98 2.22 8.95 -10.55
N ALA A 99 1.39 9.98 -10.77
CA ALA A 99 0.03 9.81 -11.27
C ALA A 99 0.03 9.17 -12.68
N ASP A 100 0.85 9.70 -13.59
CA ASP A 100 0.84 9.29 -15.00
C ASP A 100 1.54 7.97 -15.27
N ARG A 101 2.68 7.73 -14.60
CA ARG A 101 3.53 6.56 -14.84
C ARG A 101 3.40 5.48 -13.77
N GLY A 102 2.94 5.83 -12.57
CA GLY A 102 2.67 4.90 -11.49
C GLY A 102 1.19 4.52 -11.43
N ILE A 103 0.38 5.36 -10.78
CA ILE A 103 -1.02 5.06 -10.41
C ILE A 103 -1.86 4.59 -11.60
N LYS A 104 -1.84 5.31 -12.73
CA LYS A 104 -2.62 4.95 -13.92
C LYS A 104 -2.25 3.58 -14.52
N ASN A 105 -1.06 3.05 -14.22
CA ASN A 105 -0.54 1.81 -14.81
C ASN A 105 -0.41 0.67 -13.78
N ILE A 106 -1.06 0.79 -12.62
CA ILE A 106 -1.13 -0.30 -11.65
C ILE A 106 -2.00 -1.41 -12.23
N VAL A 107 -1.49 -2.64 -12.20
CA VAL A 107 -2.23 -3.85 -12.57
C VAL A 107 -2.49 -4.66 -11.30
N VAL A 108 -3.77 -4.98 -11.04
CA VAL A 108 -4.19 -5.77 -9.88
C VAL A 108 -4.19 -7.25 -10.23
N ASN A 109 -3.58 -8.07 -9.38
CA ASN A 109 -3.65 -9.52 -9.47
C ASN A 109 -4.84 -10.04 -8.63
N ARG A 110 -6.01 -10.12 -9.26
CA ARG A 110 -7.25 -10.54 -8.58
C ARG A 110 -7.16 -11.93 -7.98
N GLU A 111 -6.51 -12.87 -8.67
CA GLU A 111 -6.32 -14.24 -8.18
C GLU A 111 -5.50 -14.26 -6.90
N ARG A 112 -4.41 -13.48 -6.85
CA ARG A 112 -3.57 -13.34 -5.66
C ARG A 112 -4.30 -12.66 -4.50
N CYS A 113 -5.07 -11.60 -4.78
CA CYS A 113 -5.91 -10.96 -3.77
C CYS A 113 -6.93 -11.94 -3.18
N LEU A 114 -7.58 -12.74 -4.02
CA LEU A 114 -8.52 -13.76 -3.57
C LEU A 114 -7.82 -14.86 -2.75
N GLU A 115 -6.64 -15.31 -3.19
CA GLU A 115 -5.82 -16.28 -2.44
C GLU A 115 -5.48 -15.76 -1.04
N HIS A 116 -5.09 -14.49 -0.92
CA HIS A 116 -4.81 -13.86 0.38
C HIS A 116 -6.07 -13.75 1.24
N LEU A 117 -7.21 -13.37 0.64
CA LEU A 117 -8.49 -13.30 1.33
C LEU A 117 -8.87 -14.67 1.89
N GLU A 118 -8.83 -15.73 1.08
CA GLU A 118 -9.23 -17.08 1.49
C GLU A 118 -8.34 -17.67 2.58
N LYS A 119 -7.06 -17.28 2.61
CA LYS A 119 -6.12 -17.66 3.68
C LYS A 119 -6.27 -16.83 4.96
N SER A 120 -6.98 -15.71 4.91
CA SER A 120 -7.14 -14.79 6.02
C SER A 120 -8.30 -15.20 6.92
N THR A 121 -8.10 -15.14 8.24
CA THR A 121 -9.20 -15.30 9.21
C THR A 121 -10.00 -14.02 9.40
N ALA A 122 -9.54 -12.89 8.86
CA ALA A 122 -10.16 -11.58 9.08
C ALA A 122 -11.59 -11.49 8.53
N TYR A 123 -11.90 -12.19 7.43
CA TYR A 123 -13.25 -12.15 6.86
C TYR A 123 -14.29 -12.92 7.70
N SER A 124 -13.87 -13.60 8.77
CA SER A 124 -14.78 -14.22 9.75
C SER A 124 -15.72 -13.20 10.40
N THR A 125 -15.31 -11.94 10.49
CA THR A 125 -16.15 -10.84 10.98
C THR A 125 -17.41 -10.66 10.13
N LEU A 126 -17.34 -10.88 8.81
CA LEU A 126 -18.50 -10.80 7.91
C LEU A 126 -19.50 -11.94 8.14
N LEU A 127 -19.03 -13.07 8.68
CA LEU A 127 -19.85 -14.25 8.93
C LEU A 127 -20.59 -14.19 10.28
N THR A 128 -20.07 -13.39 11.22
CA THR A 128 -20.54 -13.33 12.61
C THR A 128 -22.01 -12.90 12.73
N PRO A 129 -22.51 -11.89 11.98
CA PRO A 129 -23.92 -11.52 11.99
C PRO A 129 -24.88 -12.65 11.55
N ARG A 130 -24.41 -13.55 10.67
CA ARG A 130 -25.25 -14.61 10.08
C ARG A 130 -25.20 -15.93 10.87
N LEU A 131 -24.01 -16.29 11.38
CA LEU A 131 -23.76 -17.59 12.02
C LEU A 131 -23.58 -17.51 13.54
N GLY A 132 -23.38 -16.31 14.09
CA GLY A 132 -23.07 -16.09 15.49
C GLY A 132 -21.60 -16.33 15.84
N TYR A 133 -21.12 -15.65 16.88
CA TYR A 133 -19.71 -15.63 17.27
C TYR A 133 -19.15 -17.03 17.58
N ASP A 134 -19.87 -17.85 18.34
CA ASP A 134 -19.39 -19.17 18.76
C ASP A 134 -19.20 -20.13 17.58
N ALA A 135 -20.12 -20.12 16.62
CA ALA A 135 -20.02 -20.95 15.42
C ALA A 135 -18.83 -20.51 14.56
N VAL A 136 -18.69 -19.21 14.31
CA VAL A 136 -17.57 -18.64 13.56
C VAL A 136 -16.23 -18.90 14.26
N SER A 137 -16.18 -18.78 15.59
CA SER A 137 -14.97 -19.06 16.38
C SER A 137 -14.51 -20.51 16.23
N LYS A 138 -15.45 -21.46 16.18
CA LYS A 138 -15.13 -22.88 15.92
C LYS A 138 -14.54 -23.07 14.52
N VAL A 139 -15.15 -22.44 13.51
CA VAL A 139 -14.65 -22.49 12.12
C VAL A 139 -13.24 -21.91 12.01
N VAL A 140 -12.98 -20.74 12.62
CA VAL A 140 -11.65 -20.11 12.62
C VAL A 140 -10.62 -21.02 13.30
N LYS A 141 -10.94 -21.58 14.47
CA LYS A 141 -10.04 -22.50 15.19
C LYS A 141 -9.72 -23.74 14.35
N GLU A 142 -10.71 -24.30 13.68
CA GLU A 142 -10.54 -25.46 12.80
C GLU A 142 -9.70 -25.12 11.56
N SER A 143 -9.94 -23.95 10.94
CA SER A 143 -9.15 -23.46 9.80
C SER A 143 -7.67 -23.33 10.15
N VAL A 144 -7.37 -22.68 11.29
CA VAL A 144 -5.98 -22.51 11.76
C VAL A 144 -5.34 -23.85 12.11
N ALA A 145 -6.07 -24.76 12.77
CA ALA A 145 -5.53 -26.05 13.19
C ALA A 145 -5.27 -27.00 12.01
N THR A 146 -6.07 -26.92 10.95
CA THR A 146 -6.00 -27.85 9.81
C THR A 146 -5.28 -27.27 8.59
N GLY A 147 -5.08 -25.95 8.55
CA GLY A 147 -4.56 -25.25 7.37
C GLY A 147 -5.57 -25.11 6.22
N ARG A 148 -6.81 -25.59 6.41
CA ARG A 148 -7.90 -25.45 5.44
C ARG A 148 -8.49 -24.06 5.50
N THR A 149 -9.04 -23.59 4.38
CA THR A 149 -9.75 -22.29 4.32
C THR A 149 -11.05 -22.34 5.12
N MET A 150 -11.51 -21.18 5.60
CA MET A 150 -12.81 -21.13 6.27
C MET A 150 -13.95 -21.47 5.30
N ARG A 151 -13.85 -21.08 4.01
CA ARG A 151 -14.78 -21.48 2.95
C ARG A 151 -14.98 -22.99 2.89
N GLU A 152 -13.91 -23.77 2.79
CA GLU A 152 -13.98 -25.25 2.73
C GLU A 152 -14.73 -25.83 3.93
N ILE A 153 -14.45 -25.32 5.14
CA ILE A 153 -15.04 -25.80 6.39
C ILE A 153 -16.54 -25.43 6.46
N ILE A 154 -16.91 -24.22 6.05
CA ILE A 154 -18.28 -23.72 6.06
C ILE A 154 -19.17 -24.55 5.13
N LEU A 155 -18.68 -24.84 3.92
CA LEU A 155 -19.40 -25.61 2.91
C LEU A 155 -19.51 -27.08 3.31
N GLU A 156 -18.44 -27.68 3.83
CA GLU A 156 -18.46 -29.08 4.29
C GLU A 156 -19.47 -29.28 5.42
N LYS A 157 -19.48 -28.37 6.41
CA LYS A 157 -20.42 -28.42 7.53
C LYS A 157 -21.82 -27.91 7.18
N LYS A 158 -22.04 -27.49 5.92
CA LYS A 158 -23.30 -26.95 5.41
C LYS A 158 -23.85 -25.80 6.26
N LEU A 159 -22.94 -24.95 6.78
CA LEU A 159 -23.31 -23.78 7.58
C LEU A 159 -23.88 -22.67 6.69
N LEU A 160 -23.38 -22.56 5.46
CA LEU A 160 -23.88 -21.71 4.39
C LEU A 160 -23.76 -22.44 3.06
N THR A 161 -24.58 -22.06 2.10
CA THR A 161 -24.39 -22.40 0.68
C THR A 161 -23.30 -21.53 0.05
N GLU A 162 -22.75 -21.97 -1.09
CA GLU A 162 -21.78 -21.19 -1.88
C GLU A 162 -22.30 -19.79 -2.21
N ALA A 163 -23.56 -19.71 -2.64
CA ALA A 163 -24.20 -18.45 -3.01
C ALA A 163 -24.39 -17.51 -1.81
N GLU A 164 -24.73 -18.04 -0.63
CA GLU A 164 -24.82 -17.23 0.59
C GLU A 164 -23.45 -16.71 1.03
N LEU A 165 -22.41 -17.54 0.93
CA LEU A 165 -21.05 -17.14 1.30
C LEU A 165 -20.50 -16.06 0.35
N GLU A 166 -20.63 -16.25 -0.96
CA GLU A 166 -20.24 -15.25 -1.97
C GLU A 166 -20.94 -13.91 -1.72
N LYS A 167 -22.24 -13.93 -1.42
CA LYS A 167 -22.98 -12.71 -1.11
C LYS A 167 -22.44 -11.98 0.12
N LEU A 168 -21.95 -12.69 1.13
CA LEU A 168 -21.34 -12.08 2.32
C LEU A 168 -19.93 -11.53 2.06
N LEU A 169 -19.21 -12.07 1.08
CA LEU A 169 -17.83 -11.66 0.74
C LEU A 169 -17.79 -10.46 -0.21
N ILE A 170 -18.91 -10.12 -0.86
CA ILE A 170 -19.07 -8.89 -1.62
C ILE A 170 -19.39 -7.75 -0.64
N ILE A 171 -18.38 -6.90 -0.37
CA ILE A 171 -18.49 -5.80 0.62
C ILE A 171 -19.15 -4.53 0.01
N TYR A 172 -19.35 -4.48 -1.31
CA TYR A 172 -19.91 -3.32 -2.00
C TYR A 172 -21.08 -3.72 -2.92
N GLU A 173 -22.27 -3.16 -2.68
CA GLU A 173 -23.29 -2.88 -3.69
C GLU A 173 -23.18 -1.42 -4.13
#